data_AF-A0A0F5LT65-F1
#
_entry.id   AF-A0A0F5LT65-F1
#
_cell.length_a   1.000
_cell.length_b   1.000
_cell.length_c   1.000
_cell.angle_alpha   90.00
_cell.angle_beta   90.00
_cell.angle_gamma   90.00
#
_symmetry.space_group_name_H-M   'P 1'
#
loop_
_entity.id
_entity.type
_entity.pdbx_description
1 polymer ?
#
loop_
_entity_poly.entity_id
_entity_poly.type
_entity_poly.pdbx_seq_one_letter_code
_entity_poly.pdbx_strand_id
1 'polypeptide(L)'
;MKPTDSHEDCRPVGEILHQIGGKWTVLIITRLGDGPKRFGELKRMVGGISQKVLTSTLRDLEMDGFVTRTVTPSIPPRVDYELTDLGRDLLVPLSAIGEWAIANRPRVLAARRQYLEDHPEAMPKRAAHVALMKQAAE
;
A
#
# COMPACT_ATOMS: atom_id res chain seq x y z
N MET A 1 0.15 -10.59 42.17
CA MET A 1 0.32 -11.30 40.90
C MET A 1 -0.07 -10.33 39.79
N LYS A 2 0.87 -9.71 39.07
CA LYS A 2 0.51 -8.94 37.87
C LYS A 2 0.18 -9.93 36.76
N PRO A 3 -0.84 -9.69 35.91
CA PRO A 3 -1.09 -10.54 34.77
C PRO A 3 0.15 -10.50 33.88
N THR A 4 0.70 -11.66 33.55
CA THR A 4 1.73 -11.78 32.52
C THR A 4 1.05 -11.51 31.19
N ASP A 5 1.20 -10.26 30.74
CA ASP A 5 0.72 -9.76 29.46
C ASP A 5 1.27 -10.61 28.31
N SER A 6 0.35 -11.27 27.61
CA SER A 6 0.56 -12.03 26.38
C SER A 6 0.86 -11.08 25.20
N HIS A 7 2.01 -10.39 25.27
CA HIS A 7 2.37 -9.27 24.38
C HIS A 7 3.66 -9.49 23.56
N GLU A 8 4.30 -10.66 23.63
CA GLU A 8 5.46 -10.96 22.79
C GLU A 8 5.10 -11.19 21.32
N ASP A 9 3.94 -11.79 21.03
CA ASP A 9 3.50 -12.07 19.66
C ASP A 9 3.01 -10.82 18.89
N CYS A 10 2.63 -9.75 19.59
CA CYS A 10 2.14 -8.53 18.93
C CYS A 10 3.25 -7.67 18.31
N ARG A 11 4.48 -7.75 18.85
CA ARG A 11 5.59 -6.88 18.39
C ARG A 11 6.11 -7.28 17.00
N PRO A 12 6.41 -8.58 16.72
CA PRO A 12 6.81 -9.01 15.38
C PRO A 12 5.72 -8.77 14.33
N VAL A 13 4.45 -9.00 14.69
CA VAL A 13 3.32 -8.75 13.79
C VAL A 13 3.20 -7.26 13.45
N GLY A 14 3.37 -6.38 14.45
CA GLY A 14 3.32 -4.93 14.24
C GLY A 14 4.43 -4.42 13.32
N GLU A 15 5.64 -4.96 13.44
CA GLU A 15 6.78 -4.61 12.57
C GLU A 15 6.50 -4.97 11.10
N ILE A 16 6.06 -6.20 10.85
CA ILE A 16 5.71 -6.65 9.49
C ILE A 16 4.53 -5.84 8.94
N LEU A 17 3.48 -5.60 9.73
CA LEU A 17 2.34 -4.79 9.31
C LEU A 17 2.72 -3.34 9.01
N HIS A 18 3.67 -2.75 9.74
CA HIS A 18 4.17 -1.42 9.43
C HIS A 18 4.83 -1.38 8.05
N GLN A 19 5.58 -2.42 7.73
CA GLN A 19 6.33 -2.57 6.49
C GLN A 19 5.42 -2.83 5.28
N ILE A 20 4.48 -3.77 5.41
CA ILE A 20 3.58 -4.16 4.30
C ILE A 20 2.32 -3.30 4.20
N GLY A 21 1.91 -2.63 5.30
CA GLY A 21 0.70 -1.83 5.38
C GLY A 21 0.82 -0.43 4.75
N GLY A 22 2.00 -0.07 4.25
CA GLY A 22 2.22 1.18 3.54
C GLY A 22 1.40 1.23 2.24
N LYS A 23 0.72 2.36 1.97
CA LYS A 23 -0.06 2.60 0.74
C LYS A 23 0.68 2.14 -0.52
N TRP A 24 1.95 2.49 -0.64
CA TRP A 24 2.74 2.21 -1.85
C TRP A 24 3.11 0.75 -1.97
N THR A 25 3.40 0.06 -0.87
CA THR A 25 3.65 -1.39 -0.84
C THR A 25 2.46 -2.14 -1.43
N VAL A 26 1.26 -1.86 -0.94
CA VAL A 26 0.02 -2.49 -1.43
C VAL A 26 -0.15 -2.28 -2.94
N LEU A 27 0.02 -1.05 -3.42
CA LEU A 27 -0.13 -0.76 -4.85
C LEU A 27 0.95 -1.43 -5.70
N ILE A 28 2.21 -1.43 -5.27
CA ILE A 28 3.33 -2.03 -6.02
C ILE A 28 3.17 -3.55 -6.09
N ILE A 29 2.93 -4.22 -4.96
CA ILE A 29 2.74 -5.68 -4.91
C ILE A 29 1.58 -6.10 -5.81
N THR A 30 0.44 -5.38 -5.73
CA THR A 30 -0.72 -5.65 -6.59
C THR A 30 -0.37 -5.52 -8.08
N ARG A 31 0.39 -4.49 -8.49
CA ARG A 31 0.78 -4.32 -9.90
C ARG A 31 1.80 -5.34 -10.41
N LEU A 32 2.61 -5.89 -9.51
CA LEU A 32 3.57 -6.95 -9.84
C LEU A 32 2.93 -8.35 -9.87
N GLY A 33 1.70 -8.50 -9.37
CA GLY A 33 0.94 -9.75 -9.47
C GLY A 33 0.73 -10.22 -10.92
N ASP A 34 0.64 -9.29 -11.86
CA ASP A 34 0.53 -9.55 -13.31
C ASP A 34 1.90 -9.86 -13.99
N GLY A 35 2.92 -10.18 -13.20
CA GLY A 35 4.27 -10.48 -13.68
C GLY A 35 5.20 -9.26 -13.77
N PRO A 36 6.44 -9.46 -14.29
CA PRO A 36 7.52 -8.47 -14.22
C PRO A 36 7.16 -7.10 -14.79
N LYS A 37 7.68 -6.03 -14.18
CA LYS A 37 7.49 -4.65 -14.62
C LYS A 37 8.77 -3.82 -14.51
N ARG A 38 8.98 -2.90 -15.45
CA ARG A 38 10.06 -1.91 -15.37
C ARG A 38 9.67 -0.77 -14.41
N PHE A 39 10.68 -0.06 -13.90
CA PHE A 39 10.48 1.10 -13.01
C PHE A 39 9.48 2.13 -13.57
N GLY A 40 9.63 2.49 -14.85
CA GLY A 40 8.76 3.48 -15.50
C GLY A 40 7.31 3.01 -15.63
N GLU A 41 7.10 1.71 -15.85
CA GLU A 41 5.78 1.10 -15.91
C GLU A 41 5.11 1.13 -14.55
N LEU A 42 5.82 0.69 -13.49
CA LEU A 42 5.34 0.75 -12.12
C LEU A 42 4.98 2.18 -11.71
N LYS A 43 5.86 3.16 -11.98
CA LYS A 43 5.60 4.57 -11.65
C LYS A 43 4.30 5.08 -12.30
N ARG A 44 4.07 4.72 -13.57
CA ARG A 44 2.87 5.10 -14.32
C ARG A 44 1.62 4.38 -13.80
N MET A 45 1.69 3.07 -13.54
CA MET A 45 0.55 2.25 -13.10
C MET A 45 0.12 2.55 -11.66
N VAL A 46 1.08 2.87 -10.78
CA VAL A 46 0.80 3.22 -9.38
C VAL A 46 0.20 4.62 -9.27
N GLY A 47 0.74 5.60 -10.02
CA GLY A 47 0.22 6.96 -10.07
C GLY A 47 0.40 7.75 -8.77
N GLY A 48 0.78 9.03 -8.87
CA GLY A 48 0.95 9.93 -7.72
C GLY A 48 2.10 9.59 -6.76
N ILE A 49 2.84 8.51 -7.00
CA ILE A 49 4.07 8.18 -6.28
C ILE A 49 5.24 8.99 -6.86
N SER A 50 6.04 9.60 -5.98
CA SER A 50 7.27 10.25 -6.43
C SER A 50 8.31 9.21 -6.82
N GLN A 51 9.24 9.58 -7.71
CA GLN A 51 10.34 8.69 -8.08
C GLN A 51 11.17 8.24 -6.88
N LYS A 52 11.51 9.19 -5.99
CA LYS A 52 12.26 8.91 -4.77
C LYS A 52 11.55 7.88 -3.88
N VAL A 53 10.24 8.02 -3.70
CA VAL A 53 9.45 7.10 -2.87
C VAL A 53 9.34 5.73 -3.52
N LEU A 54 9.13 5.66 -4.84
CA LEU A 54 9.11 4.38 -5.56
C LEU A 54 10.47 3.65 -5.46
N THR A 55 11.58 4.37 -5.62
CA THR A 55 12.92 3.80 -5.46
C THR A 55 13.15 3.27 -4.06
N SER A 56 12.78 4.04 -3.01
CA SER A 56 12.90 3.58 -1.63
C SER A 56 12.07 2.33 -1.38
N THR A 57 10.78 2.37 -1.78
CA THR A 57 9.86 1.27 -1.53
C THR A 57 10.30 -0.02 -2.23
N LEU A 58 10.77 0.06 -3.48
CA LEU A 58 11.28 -1.11 -4.20
C LEU A 58 12.55 -1.68 -3.55
N ARG A 59 13.42 -0.82 -3.01
CA ARG A 59 14.62 -1.25 -2.28
C ARG A 59 14.25 -1.97 -0.98
N ASP A 60 13.27 -1.46 -0.25
CA ASP A 60 12.79 -2.08 0.99
C ASP A 60 12.16 -3.45 0.68
N LEU A 61 11.29 -3.53 -0.33
CA LEU A 61 10.70 -4.79 -0.78
C LEU A 61 11.72 -5.82 -1.29
N GLU A 62 12.80 -5.35 -1.92
CA GLU A 62 13.92 -6.21 -2.35
C GLU A 62 14.71 -6.74 -1.14
N MET A 63 14.99 -5.87 -0.16
CA MET A 63 15.69 -6.22 1.08
C MET A 63 14.91 -7.24 1.91
N ASP A 64 13.58 -7.13 1.94
CA ASP A 64 12.69 -8.05 2.66
C ASP A 64 12.42 -9.36 1.93
N GLY A 65 12.89 -9.47 0.68
CA GLY A 65 12.71 -10.67 -0.14
C GLY A 65 11.32 -10.80 -0.75
N PHE A 66 10.51 -9.73 -0.84
CA PHE A 66 9.23 -9.75 -1.56
C PHE A 66 9.39 -9.54 -3.07
N VAL A 67 10.45 -8.86 -3.49
CA VAL A 67 10.69 -8.49 -4.89
C VAL A 67 12.12 -8.85 -5.29
N THR A 68 12.29 -9.37 -6.50
CA THR A 68 13.62 -9.50 -7.14
C THR A 68 13.81 -8.40 -8.16
N ARG A 69 15.03 -7.85 -8.23
CA ARG A 69 15.45 -6.87 -9.23
C ARG A 69 16.43 -7.50 -10.22
N THR A 70 16.00 -7.66 -11.46
CA THR A 70 16.82 -8.26 -12.52
C THR A 70 17.33 -7.20 -13.48
N VAL A 71 18.66 -7.14 -13.67
CA VAL A 71 19.29 -6.29 -14.69
C VAL A 71 19.61 -7.15 -15.91
N THR A 72 18.96 -6.86 -17.03
CA THR A 72 19.27 -7.50 -18.31
C THR A 72 20.22 -6.60 -19.11
N PRO A 73 21.40 -7.12 -19.51
CA PRO A 73 22.30 -6.39 -20.41
C PRO A 73 21.61 -6.09 -21.75
N SER A 74 21.35 -4.82 -22.00
CA SER A 74 20.82 -4.28 -23.26
C SER A 74 21.29 -2.84 -23.43
N ILE A 75 21.02 -2.23 -24.59
CA ILE A 75 21.31 -0.81 -24.84
C ILE A 75 19.99 -0.08 -25.07
N PRO A 76 19.52 0.75 -24.12
CA PRO A 76 20.02 0.91 -22.74
C PRO A 76 19.72 -0.30 -21.84
N PRO A 77 20.40 -0.48 -20.69
CA PRO A 77 20.16 -1.59 -19.78
C PRO A 77 18.70 -1.66 -19.31
N ARG A 78 18.12 -2.86 -19.33
CA ARG A 78 16.75 -3.10 -18.86
C ARG A 78 16.80 -3.56 -17.41
N VAL A 79 15.92 -2.99 -16.59
CA VAL A 79 15.73 -3.37 -15.18
C VAL A 79 14.28 -3.73 -14.98
N ASP A 80 14.03 -4.94 -14.54
CA ASP A 80 12.71 -5.48 -14.24
C ASP A 80 12.61 -5.82 -12.75
N TYR A 81 11.41 -5.64 -12.20
CA TYR A 81 11.04 -6.04 -10.85
C TYR A 81 9.97 -7.11 -10.94
N GLU A 82 10.07 -8.15 -10.12
CA GLU A 82 9.14 -9.27 -10.09
C GLU A 82 8.92 -9.75 -8.65
N LEU A 83 7.70 -10.24 -8.34
CA LEU A 83 7.45 -10.88 -7.04
C LEU A 83 8.24 -12.18 -6.90
N THR A 84 8.86 -12.36 -5.73
CA THR A 84 9.32 -13.68 -5.27
C THR A 84 8.13 -14.55 -4.87
N ASP A 85 8.37 -15.80 -4.50
CA ASP A 85 7.35 -16.66 -3.91
C ASP A 85 6.76 -16.04 -2.63
N LEU A 86 7.60 -15.47 -1.76
CA LEU A 86 7.16 -14.73 -0.58
C LEU A 86 6.30 -13.50 -0.94
N GLY A 87 6.66 -12.78 -2.01
CA GLY A 87 5.87 -11.67 -2.54
C GLY A 87 4.50 -12.11 -3.07
N ARG A 88 4.42 -13.30 -3.68
CA ARG A 88 3.16 -13.89 -4.15
C ARG A 88 2.28 -14.36 -2.99
N ASP A 89 2.88 -14.90 -1.92
CA ASP A 89 2.14 -15.22 -0.69
C ASP A 89 1.56 -13.95 -0.06
N LEU A 90 2.33 -12.85 -0.03
CA LEU A 90 1.87 -11.55 0.47
C LEU A 90 0.77 -10.93 -0.42
N LEU A 91 0.78 -11.18 -1.73
CA LEU A 91 -0.22 -10.66 -2.65
C LEU A 91 -1.64 -11.11 -2.28
N VAL A 92 -1.80 -12.33 -1.75
CA VAL A 92 -3.11 -12.90 -1.39
C VAL A 92 -3.85 -12.06 -0.32
N PRO A 93 -3.31 -11.83 0.89
CA PRO A 93 -3.98 -11.01 1.90
C PRO A 93 -4.11 -9.54 1.46
N LEU A 94 -3.14 -9.00 0.72
CA LEU A 94 -3.23 -7.62 0.22
C LEU A 94 -4.34 -7.44 -0.81
N SER A 95 -4.57 -8.45 -1.67
CA SER A 95 -5.69 -8.45 -2.62
C SER A 95 -7.02 -8.47 -1.90
N ALA A 96 -7.17 -9.32 -0.87
CA ALA A 96 -8.38 -9.36 -0.05
C ALA A 96 -8.66 -8.01 0.65
N ILE A 97 -7.62 -7.34 1.17
CA ILE A 97 -7.75 -5.99 1.75
C ILE A 97 -8.17 -4.98 0.68
N GLY A 98 -7.59 -5.05 -0.52
CA GLY A 98 -7.92 -4.18 -1.65
C GLY A 98 -9.38 -4.33 -2.09
N GLU A 99 -9.84 -5.56 -2.26
CA GLU A 99 -11.22 -5.88 -2.60
C GLU A 99 -12.20 -5.39 -1.53
N TRP A 100 -11.90 -5.67 -0.25
CA TRP A 100 -12.69 -5.17 0.86
C TRP A 100 -12.75 -3.63 0.86
N ALA A 101 -11.62 -2.96 0.62
CA ALA A 101 -11.54 -1.51 0.60
C ALA A 101 -12.39 -0.90 -0.53
N ILE A 102 -12.37 -1.51 -1.72
CA ILE A 102 -13.21 -1.07 -2.85
C ILE A 102 -14.69 -1.25 -2.50
N ALA A 103 -15.06 -2.45 -2.05
CA ALA A 103 -16.46 -2.78 -1.72
C ALA A 103 -17.02 -1.91 -0.59
N ASN A 104 -16.19 -1.52 0.37
CA ASN A 104 -16.62 -0.77 1.55
C ASN A 104 -16.30 0.73 1.49
N ARG A 105 -15.64 1.22 0.44
CA ARG A 105 -15.31 2.65 0.28
C ARG A 105 -16.54 3.55 0.46
N PRO A 106 -17.72 3.28 -0.13
CA PRO A 106 -18.90 4.12 0.07
C PRO A 106 -19.34 4.18 1.54
N ARG A 107 -19.31 3.02 2.23
CA ARG A 107 -19.68 2.93 3.65
C ARG A 107 -18.73 3.72 4.56
N VAL A 108 -17.42 3.62 4.29
CA VAL A 108 -16.40 4.39 5.02
C VAL A 108 -16.59 5.89 4.80
N LEU A 109 -16.87 6.34 3.58
CA LEU A 109 -17.09 7.76 3.28
C LEU A 109 -18.38 8.28 3.91
N ALA A 110 -19.47 7.50 3.89
CA ALA A 110 -20.71 7.84 4.57
C ALA A 110 -20.51 7.99 6.09
N ALA A 111 -19.84 7.03 6.73
CA ALA A 111 -19.53 7.09 8.16
C ALA A 111 -18.68 8.32 8.52
N ARG A 112 -17.67 8.65 7.70
CA ARG A 112 -16.86 9.85 7.93
C ARG A 112 -17.66 11.14 7.75
N ARG A 113 -18.60 11.18 6.80
CA ARG A 113 -19.47 12.36 6.59
C ARG A 113 -20.36 12.58 7.80
N GLN A 114 -21.04 11.54 8.27
CA GLN A 114 -21.89 11.59 9.45
C GLN A 114 -21.09 12.06 10.68
N TYR A 115 -19.89 11.50 10.90
CA TYR A 115 -19.03 11.95 12.01
C TYR A 115 -18.71 13.44 11.96
N LEU A 116 -18.44 14.00 10.77
CA LEU A 116 -18.14 15.42 10.60
C LEU A 116 -19.37 16.33 10.69
N GLU A 117 -20.55 15.82 10.36
CA GLU A 117 -21.83 16.51 10.60
C GLU A 117 -22.10 16.64 12.11
N ASP A 118 -21.81 15.58 12.86
CA ASP A 118 -21.94 15.55 14.32
C ASP A 118 -20.83 16.36 15.03
N HIS A 119 -19.62 16.44 14.43
CA HIS A 119 -18.41 17.04 15.01
C HIS A 119 -17.73 18.01 14.02
N PRO A 120 -18.32 19.18 13.75
CA PRO A 120 -17.79 20.12 12.75
C PRO A 120 -16.37 20.64 13.10
N GLU A 121 -15.98 20.64 14.38
CA GLU A 121 -14.64 20.98 14.85
C GLU A 121 -13.57 19.96 14.44
N ALA A 122 -13.96 18.71 14.13
CA ALA A 122 -13.07 17.66 13.66
C ALA A 122 -12.73 17.77 12.16
N MET A 123 -13.22 18.80 11.46
CA MET A 123 -12.99 19.01 10.03
C MET A 123 -11.49 19.04 9.72
N PRO A 124 -10.99 18.14 8.86
CA PRO A 124 -9.56 18.06 8.55
C PRO A 124 -9.08 19.34 7.84
N LYS A 125 -8.02 19.96 8.38
CA LYS A 125 -7.47 21.26 7.92
C LYS A 125 -6.88 21.26 6.49
N ARG A 126 -6.77 20.11 5.80
CA ARG A 126 -6.18 20.02 4.45
C ARG A 126 -7.25 19.88 3.36
N ALA A 127 -7.23 20.77 2.38
CA ALA A 127 -8.18 20.86 1.25
C ALA A 127 -8.38 19.55 0.44
N ALA A 128 -7.35 18.70 0.33
CA ALA A 128 -7.46 17.41 -0.37
C ALA A 128 -8.43 16.42 0.31
N HIS A 129 -8.59 16.51 1.64
CA HIS A 129 -9.53 15.67 2.38
C HIS A 129 -10.98 16.14 2.21
N VAL A 130 -11.17 17.45 2.07
CA VAL A 130 -12.48 18.08 1.81
C VAL A 130 -12.98 17.72 0.40
N ALA A 131 -12.10 17.67 -0.60
CA ALA A 131 -12.45 17.32 -1.98
C ALA A 131 -12.90 15.87 -2.15
N LEU A 132 -12.27 14.92 -1.44
CA LEU A 132 -12.64 13.50 -1.46
C LEU A 132 -14.03 13.21 -0.87
N MET A 133 -14.53 14.09 0.01
CA MET A 133 -15.88 13.97 0.60
C MET A 133 -16.98 14.54 -0.30
N LYS A 134 -16.66 15.52 -1.14
CA LYS A 134 -17.61 16.09 -2.11
C LYS A 134 -17.92 15.11 -3.25
N GLN A 135 -16.94 14.32 -3.69
CA GLN A 135 -17.11 13.28 -4.72
C GLN A 135 -17.90 12.05 -4.25
N ALA A 136 -18.27 11.96 -2.97
CA ALA A 136 -19.11 10.89 -2.42
C ALA A 136 -20.59 11.30 -2.29
N ALA A 137 -20.94 12.50 -2.74
CA ALA A 137 -22.30 13.04 -2.73
C ALA A 137 -22.98 12.96 -4.12
N GLU A 138 -22.29 12.36 -5.10
CA GLU A 138 -22.74 12.05 -6.46
C GLU A 138 -22.72 10.53 -6.66
#